data_AF-A0A1L5L498-F1
#
_entry.id   AF-A0A1L5L498-F1
#
_cell.length_a   1.000
_cell.length_b   1.000
_cell.length_c   1.000
_cell.angle_alpha   90.00
_cell.angle_beta   90.00
_cell.angle_gamma   90.00
#
_symmetry.space_group_name_H-M   'P 1'
#
loop_
_entity.id
_entity.type
_entity.pdbx_description
1 polymer ?
#
loop_
_entity_poly.entity_id
_entity_poly.type
_entity_poly.pdbx_seq_one_letter_code
_entity_poly.pdbx_strand_id
1 'polypeptide(L)'
;VSIYKKRVRIYDLSVILHKSEIINLKDMKRRAIIVLALIVCGIVSTIFYVKANQVSTNEKAIIEAIQTKNTPALIQALITRMKNQLEKDVNTFPELIKEVETYAGTCPDSASVAILHSMIAEMYNNYYMQNRWNVNQRTELAGYVPDDIREWTSNLFREKIKQELTLSLQPARLLQQTPISQYNLILKKGKDAP
;
A
#
# COMPACT_ATOMS: atom_id res chain seq x y z
N VAL A 1 77.90 -7.95 -23.84
CA VAL A 1 76.89 -9.02 -23.62
C VAL A 1 76.06 -8.84 -22.34
N SER A 2 76.66 -8.47 -21.19
CA SER A 2 75.93 -8.34 -19.91
C SER A 2 74.80 -7.29 -19.88
N ILE A 3 74.99 -6.12 -20.51
CA ILE A 3 74.03 -4.99 -20.49
C ILE A 3 72.74 -5.32 -21.27
N TYR A 4 72.86 -5.98 -22.43
CA TYR A 4 71.70 -6.40 -23.24
C TYR A 4 70.85 -7.45 -22.53
N LYS A 5 71.48 -8.44 -21.89
CA LYS A 5 70.78 -9.47 -21.10
C LYS A 5 70.04 -8.86 -19.89
N LYS A 6 70.60 -7.79 -19.29
CA LYS A 6 69.96 -7.05 -18.20
C LYS A 6 68.76 -6.22 -18.69
N ARG A 7 68.89 -5.56 -19.85
CA ARG A 7 67.82 -4.73 -20.43
C ARG A 7 66.62 -5.56 -20.93
N VAL A 8 66.86 -6.71 -21.58
CA VAL A 8 65.81 -7.68 -21.96
C VAL A 8 65.04 -8.19 -20.73
N ARG A 9 65.77 -8.54 -19.66
CA ARG A 9 65.16 -8.99 -18.40
C ARG A 9 64.29 -7.91 -17.73
N ILE A 10 64.65 -6.63 -17.86
CA ILE A 10 63.86 -5.51 -17.31
C ILE A 10 62.55 -5.32 -18.11
N TYR A 11 62.59 -5.43 -19.44
CA TYR A 11 61.38 -5.36 -20.27
C TYR A 11 60.41 -6.52 -19.98
N ASP A 12 60.92 -7.76 -19.89
CA ASP A 12 60.09 -8.91 -19.51
C ASP A 12 59.46 -8.73 -18.12
N LEU A 13 60.22 -8.18 -17.16
CA LEU A 13 59.71 -7.88 -15.82
C LEU A 13 58.60 -6.82 -15.85
N SER A 14 58.75 -5.78 -16.67
CA SER A 14 57.74 -4.72 -16.82
C SER A 14 56.42 -5.23 -17.42
N VAL A 15 56.48 -6.13 -18.41
CA VAL A 15 55.30 -6.74 -19.02
C VAL A 15 54.59 -7.67 -18.04
N ILE A 16 55.35 -8.44 -17.24
CA ILE A 16 54.80 -9.32 -16.20
C ILE A 16 54.11 -8.50 -15.10
N LEU A 17 54.70 -7.37 -14.69
CA LEU A 17 54.12 -6.45 -13.70
C LEU A 17 52.81 -5.81 -14.21
N HIS A 18 52.78 -5.35 -15.47
CA HIS A 18 51.55 -4.75 -16.01
C HIS A 18 50.42 -5.78 -16.15
N LYS A 19 50.74 -7.02 -16.56
CA LYS A 19 49.75 -8.11 -16.65
C LYS A 19 49.23 -8.51 -15.27
N SER A 20 50.08 -8.49 -14.24
CA SER A 20 49.66 -8.80 -12.87
C SER A 20 48.76 -7.70 -12.28
N GLU A 21 49.00 -6.42 -12.58
CA GLU A 21 48.11 -5.31 -12.21
C GLU A 21 46.72 -5.43 -12.85
N ILE A 22 46.63 -5.75 -14.15
CA ILE A 22 45.35 -5.93 -14.85
C ILE A 22 44.56 -7.13 -14.28
N ILE A 23 45.26 -8.23 -13.95
CA ILE A 23 44.64 -9.41 -13.32
C ILE A 23 44.09 -9.03 -11.94
N ASN A 24 44.87 -8.32 -11.11
CA ASN A 24 44.44 -7.84 -9.80
C ASN A 24 43.24 -6.88 -9.90
N LEU A 25 43.24 -5.96 -10.87
CA LEU A 25 42.14 -5.03 -11.11
C LEU A 25 40.85 -5.76 -11.53
N LYS A 26 40.96 -6.78 -12.39
CA LYS A 26 39.81 -7.59 -12.83
C LYS A 26 39.27 -8.48 -11.70
N ASP A 27 40.13 -8.96 -10.81
CA ASP A 27 39.72 -9.71 -9.63
C ASP A 27 39.00 -8.82 -8.60
N MET A 28 39.58 -7.65 -8.30
CA MET A 28 38.97 -6.66 -7.40
C MET A 28 37.60 -6.19 -7.89
N LYS A 29 37.42 -5.97 -9.21
CA LYS A 29 36.10 -5.62 -9.79
C LYS A 29 35.08 -6.75 -9.65
N ARG A 30 35.47 -8.02 -9.83
CA ARG A 30 34.57 -9.17 -9.64
C ARG A 30 34.13 -9.33 -8.18
N ARG A 31 35.07 -9.18 -7.25
CA ARG A 31 34.77 -9.16 -5.80
C ARG A 31 33.83 -8.02 -5.44
N ALA A 32 34.07 -6.82 -6.00
CA ALA A 32 33.20 -5.67 -5.77
C ALA A 32 31.75 -5.89 -6.26
N ILE A 33 31.56 -6.53 -7.42
CA ILE A 33 30.22 -6.87 -7.94
C ILE A 33 29.51 -7.87 -7.02
N ILE A 34 30.23 -8.88 -6.51
CA ILE A 34 29.66 -9.87 -5.58
C ILE A 34 29.23 -9.19 -4.27
N VAL A 35 30.07 -8.31 -3.72
CA VAL A 35 29.75 -7.56 -2.50
C VAL A 35 28.54 -6.65 -2.72
N LEU A 36 28.47 -5.95 -3.87
CA LEU A 36 27.32 -5.12 -4.21
C LEU A 36 26.02 -5.95 -4.31
N ALA A 37 26.07 -7.12 -4.94
CA ALA A 37 24.92 -8.02 -5.07
C ALA A 37 24.42 -8.52 -3.70
N LEU A 38 25.33 -8.84 -2.78
CA LEU A 38 24.98 -9.25 -1.41
C LEU A 38 24.33 -8.11 -0.61
N ILE A 39 24.84 -6.88 -0.75
CA ILE A 39 24.26 -5.69 -0.11
C ILE A 39 22.85 -5.43 -0.64
N VAL A 40 22.64 -5.48 -1.97
CA VAL A 40 21.33 -5.29 -2.58
C VAL A 40 20.35 -6.39 -2.13
N CYS A 41 20.78 -7.66 -2.12
CA CYS A 41 19.95 -8.77 -1.65
C CYS A 41 19.53 -8.60 -0.17
N GLY A 42 20.44 -8.14 0.69
CA GLY A 42 20.14 -7.85 2.09
C GLY A 42 19.09 -6.73 2.26
N ILE A 43 19.21 -5.65 1.49
CA ILE A 43 18.23 -4.54 1.50
C ILE A 43 16.86 -5.04 1.00
N VAL A 44 16.83 -5.80 -0.08
CA VAL A 44 15.57 -6.37 -0.62
C VAL A 44 14.91 -7.29 0.42
N SER A 45 15.69 -8.17 1.05
CA SER A 45 15.18 -9.12 2.05
C SER A 45 14.59 -8.42 3.28
N THR A 46 15.24 -7.35 3.76
CA THR A 46 14.71 -6.58 4.90
C THR A 46 13.43 -5.81 4.53
N ILE A 47 13.34 -5.26 3.31
CA ILE A 47 12.10 -4.63 2.83
C ILE A 47 10.94 -5.64 2.76
N PHE A 48 11.18 -6.85 2.26
CA PHE A 48 10.17 -7.92 2.24
C PHE A 48 9.74 -8.32 3.65
N TYR A 49 10.69 -8.51 4.58
CA TYR A 49 10.41 -8.87 5.96
C TYR A 49 9.59 -7.79 6.69
N VAL A 50 9.99 -6.52 6.59
CA VAL A 50 9.27 -5.39 7.19
C VAL A 50 7.84 -5.30 6.65
N LYS A 51 7.66 -5.48 5.33
CA LYS A 51 6.33 -5.48 4.71
C LYS A 51 5.45 -6.62 5.22
N ALA A 52 5.98 -7.83 5.35
CA ALA A 52 5.23 -8.97 5.88
C ALA A 52 4.83 -8.76 7.34
N ASN A 53 5.75 -8.24 8.17
CA ASN A 53 5.46 -7.92 9.56
C ASN A 53 4.41 -6.80 9.71
N GLN A 54 4.42 -5.80 8.81
CA GLN A 54 3.44 -4.71 8.81
C GLN A 54 2.01 -5.22 8.53
N VAL A 55 1.85 -6.17 7.60
CA VAL A 55 0.55 -6.80 7.31
C VAL A 55 0.05 -7.57 8.53
N SER A 56 0.90 -8.41 9.13
CA SER A 56 0.58 -9.15 10.35
C SER A 56 0.20 -8.23 11.52
N THR A 57 0.88 -7.09 11.67
CA THR A 57 0.58 -6.11 12.72
C THR A 57 -0.75 -5.40 12.49
N ASN A 58 -1.08 -5.07 11.24
CA ASN A 58 -2.36 -4.42 10.90
C ASN A 58 -3.55 -5.37 11.15
N GLU A 59 -3.44 -6.64 10.77
CA GLU A 59 -4.48 -7.65 11.05
C GLU A 59 -4.71 -7.82 12.56
N LYS A 60 -3.63 -7.88 13.35
CA LYS A 60 -3.73 -7.91 14.81
C LYS A 60 -4.45 -6.68 15.36
N ALA A 61 -4.12 -5.49 14.85
CA ALA A 61 -4.77 -4.25 15.27
C ALA A 61 -6.26 -4.22 14.93
N ILE A 62 -6.67 -4.77 13.77
CA ILE A 62 -8.09 -4.92 13.41
C ILE A 62 -8.80 -5.86 14.41
N ILE A 63 -8.23 -7.03 14.67
CA ILE A 63 -8.80 -8.02 15.59
C ILE A 63 -8.95 -7.43 17.00
N GLU A 64 -7.90 -6.79 17.51
CA GLU A 64 -7.89 -6.15 18.82
C GLU A 64 -8.92 -5.03 18.90
N ALA A 65 -9.01 -4.18 17.87
CA ALA A 65 -9.98 -3.08 17.85
C ALA A 65 -11.43 -3.57 17.78
N ILE A 66 -11.70 -4.68 17.08
CA ILE A 66 -13.02 -5.35 17.09
C ILE A 66 -13.32 -5.91 18.49
N GLN A 67 -12.39 -6.63 19.10
CA GLN A 67 -12.58 -7.24 20.43
C GLN A 67 -12.78 -6.19 21.53
N THR A 68 -12.01 -5.11 21.49
CA THR A 68 -12.05 -4.01 22.46
C THR A 68 -13.14 -2.98 22.15
N LYS A 69 -13.87 -3.14 21.03
CA LYS A 69 -14.86 -2.18 20.52
C LYS A 69 -14.30 -0.76 20.36
N ASN A 70 -13.01 -0.66 20.02
CA ASN A 70 -12.34 0.61 19.79
C ASN A 70 -12.48 1.03 18.32
N THR A 71 -13.63 1.63 18.00
CA THR A 71 -13.97 1.95 16.62
C THR A 71 -13.00 2.95 15.94
N PRO A 72 -12.49 3.99 16.61
CA PRO A 72 -11.48 4.87 16.01
C PRO A 72 -10.18 4.14 15.63
N ALA A 73 -9.69 3.21 16.47
CA ALA A 73 -8.51 2.40 16.14
C ALA A 73 -8.78 1.45 14.97
N LEU A 74 -9.99 0.87 14.92
CA LEU A 74 -10.39 0.02 13.81
C LEU A 74 -10.47 0.80 12.49
N ILE A 75 -11.11 1.97 12.48
CA ILE A 75 -11.19 2.84 11.30
C ILE A 75 -9.76 3.21 10.84
N GLN A 76 -8.85 3.53 11.76
CA GLN A 76 -7.45 3.82 11.44
C GLN A 76 -6.73 2.62 10.78
N ALA A 77 -6.92 1.42 11.33
CA ALA A 77 -6.34 0.20 10.81
C ALA A 77 -6.89 -0.14 9.41
N LEU A 78 -8.20 0.01 9.21
CA LEU A 78 -8.88 -0.19 7.93
C LEU A 78 -8.42 0.83 6.88
N ILE A 79 -8.28 2.12 7.21
CA ILE A 79 -7.74 3.14 6.31
C ILE A 79 -6.31 2.77 5.87
N THR A 80 -5.50 2.26 6.80
CA THR A 80 -4.14 1.82 6.52
C THR A 80 -4.13 0.60 5.58
N ARG A 81 -5.00 -0.38 5.82
CA ARG A 81 -5.16 -1.55 4.96
C ARG A 81 -5.64 -1.17 3.56
N MET A 82 -6.62 -0.28 3.47
CA MET A 82 -7.13 0.26 2.21
C MET A 82 -6.01 0.89 1.38
N LYS A 83 -5.22 1.81 1.95
CA LYS A 83 -4.08 2.43 1.25
C LYS A 83 -3.07 1.40 0.76
N ASN A 84 -2.71 0.45 1.63
CA ASN A 84 -1.76 -0.60 1.27
C ASN A 84 -2.26 -1.51 0.15
N GLN A 85 -3.55 -1.83 0.10
CA GLN A 85 -4.11 -2.67 -0.96
C GLN A 85 -4.21 -1.92 -2.29
N LEU A 86 -4.61 -0.64 -2.27
CA LEU A 86 -4.63 0.20 -3.47
C LEU A 86 -3.24 0.33 -4.13
N GLU A 87 -2.16 0.24 -3.36
CA GLU A 87 -0.78 0.29 -3.88
C GLU A 87 -0.25 -1.05 -4.40
N LYS A 88 -0.78 -2.19 -3.92
CA LYS A 88 -0.14 -3.51 -4.10
C LYS A 88 -0.94 -4.47 -4.96
N ASP A 89 -2.23 -4.64 -4.68
CA ASP A 89 -3.07 -5.64 -5.33
C ASP A 89 -4.53 -5.20 -5.35
N VAL A 90 -4.85 -4.50 -6.44
CA VAL A 90 -6.19 -3.97 -6.72
C VAL A 90 -7.23 -5.11 -6.85
N ASN A 91 -6.80 -6.34 -7.16
CA ASN A 91 -7.74 -7.44 -7.35
C ASN A 91 -8.42 -7.85 -6.04
N THR A 92 -7.77 -7.66 -4.89
CA THR A 92 -8.30 -8.01 -3.56
C THR A 92 -9.11 -6.90 -2.89
N PHE A 93 -9.22 -5.75 -3.56
CA PHE A 93 -9.93 -4.59 -3.05
C PHE A 93 -11.46 -4.79 -2.91
N PRO A 94 -12.15 -5.48 -3.84
CA PRO A 94 -13.57 -5.84 -3.66
C PRO A 94 -13.87 -6.58 -2.37
N GLU A 95 -13.02 -7.53 -1.97
CA GLU A 95 -13.17 -8.33 -0.77
C GLU A 95 -13.02 -7.45 0.49
N LEU A 96 -12.09 -6.49 0.48
CA LEU A 96 -11.97 -5.51 1.55
C LEU A 96 -13.20 -4.61 1.65
N ILE A 97 -13.79 -4.19 0.54
CA ILE A 97 -15.05 -3.41 0.56
C ILE A 97 -16.14 -4.19 1.28
N LYS A 98 -16.34 -5.47 0.94
CA LYS A 98 -17.35 -6.34 1.57
C LYS A 98 -17.09 -6.54 3.08
N GLU A 99 -15.83 -6.65 3.49
CA GLU A 99 -15.46 -6.75 4.90
C GLU A 99 -15.84 -5.49 5.69
N VAL A 100 -15.57 -4.31 5.13
CA VAL A 100 -15.91 -3.02 5.76
C VAL A 100 -17.43 -2.82 5.79
N GLU A 101 -18.16 -3.21 4.74
CA GLU A 101 -19.64 -3.22 4.73
C GLU A 101 -20.21 -4.12 5.83
N THR A 102 -19.65 -5.32 6.00
CA THR A 102 -20.06 -6.27 7.04
C THR A 102 -19.82 -5.68 8.44
N TYR A 103 -18.68 -5.01 8.64
CA TYR A 103 -18.41 -4.35 9.90
C TYR A 103 -19.37 -3.18 10.15
N ALA A 104 -19.66 -2.35 9.14
CA ALA A 104 -20.63 -1.26 9.27
C ALA A 104 -22.03 -1.77 9.67
N GLY A 105 -22.46 -2.90 9.11
CA GLY A 105 -23.75 -3.53 9.46
C GLY A 105 -23.82 -4.15 10.87
N THR A 106 -22.67 -4.39 11.50
CA THR A 106 -22.58 -5.00 12.85
C THR A 106 -22.09 -4.03 13.92
N CYS A 107 -21.68 -2.83 13.54
CA CYS A 107 -21.16 -1.81 14.45
C CYS A 107 -22.31 -1.20 15.28
N PRO A 108 -22.24 -1.26 16.63
CA PRO A 108 -23.31 -0.74 17.49
C PRO A 108 -23.29 0.80 17.63
N ASP A 109 -22.18 1.45 17.28
CA ASP A 109 -22.02 2.90 17.45
C ASP A 109 -22.42 3.66 16.18
N SER A 110 -23.58 4.33 16.22
CA SER A 110 -24.15 5.00 15.04
C SER A 110 -23.28 6.15 14.50
N ALA A 111 -22.50 6.83 15.34
CA ALA A 111 -21.58 7.87 14.89
C ALA A 111 -20.42 7.27 14.08
N SER A 112 -19.89 6.12 14.52
CA SER A 112 -18.89 5.39 13.75
C SER A 112 -19.46 4.74 12.49
N VAL A 113 -20.70 4.25 12.51
CA VAL A 113 -21.40 3.74 11.31
C VAL A 113 -21.43 4.81 10.21
N ALA A 114 -21.73 6.06 10.56
CA ALA A 114 -21.67 7.18 9.62
C ALA A 114 -20.27 7.40 9.02
N ILE A 115 -19.22 7.29 9.83
CA ILE A 115 -17.83 7.38 9.34
C ILE A 115 -17.50 6.21 8.41
N LEU A 116 -17.93 4.99 8.75
CA LEU A 116 -17.76 3.81 7.91
C LEU A 116 -18.47 3.95 6.57
N HIS A 117 -19.69 4.48 6.53
CA HIS A 117 -20.38 4.80 5.27
C HIS A 117 -19.59 5.80 4.41
N SER A 118 -19.00 6.84 5.02
CA SER A 118 -18.11 7.75 4.28
C SER A 118 -16.88 7.03 3.72
N MET A 119 -16.30 6.12 4.49
CA MET A 119 -15.17 5.30 4.07
C MET A 119 -15.54 4.33 2.94
N ILE A 120 -16.69 3.65 3.03
CA ILE A 120 -17.20 2.74 1.99
C ILE A 120 -17.44 3.52 0.69
N ALA A 121 -18.06 4.70 0.76
CA ALA A 121 -18.23 5.57 -0.41
C ALA A 121 -16.90 5.90 -1.09
N GLU A 122 -15.89 6.27 -0.30
CA GLU A 122 -14.53 6.55 -0.78
C GLU A 122 -13.88 5.31 -1.42
N MET A 123 -14.08 4.12 -0.84
CA MET A 123 -13.58 2.87 -1.42
C MET A 123 -14.23 2.56 -2.79
N TYR A 124 -15.56 2.65 -2.89
CA TYR A 124 -16.24 2.49 -4.18
C TYR A 124 -15.80 3.53 -5.21
N ASN A 125 -15.63 4.79 -4.79
CA ASN A 125 -15.13 5.85 -5.67
C ASN A 125 -13.71 5.55 -6.16
N ASN A 126 -12.81 5.12 -5.28
CA ASN A 126 -11.45 4.76 -5.68
C ASN A 126 -11.43 3.58 -6.66
N TYR A 127 -12.23 2.53 -6.39
CA TYR A 127 -12.33 1.40 -7.31
C TYR A 127 -12.88 1.81 -8.67
N TYR A 128 -13.95 2.61 -8.70
CA TYR A 128 -14.52 3.16 -9.92
C TYR A 128 -13.50 4.01 -10.69
N MET A 129 -12.78 4.91 -10.01
CA MET A 129 -11.81 5.79 -10.64
C MET A 129 -10.62 5.03 -11.26
N GLN A 130 -10.16 3.97 -10.60
CA GLN A 130 -9.11 3.11 -11.14
C GLN A 130 -9.56 2.31 -12.37
N ASN A 131 -10.83 1.90 -12.39
CA ASN A 131 -11.39 1.09 -13.47
C ASN A 131 -12.22 1.91 -14.46
N ARG A 132 -12.20 3.24 -14.35
CA ARG A 132 -13.14 4.17 -15.00
C ARG A 132 -13.19 3.97 -16.50
N TRP A 133 -12.04 3.77 -17.13
CA TRP A 133 -11.97 3.59 -18.58
C TRP A 133 -12.76 2.34 -19.02
N ASN A 134 -12.62 1.20 -18.33
CA ASN A 134 -13.36 -0.02 -18.65
C ASN A 134 -14.84 0.11 -18.27
N VAL A 135 -15.13 0.64 -17.08
CA VAL A 135 -16.50 0.75 -16.55
C VAL A 135 -17.36 1.65 -17.43
N ASN A 136 -16.81 2.76 -17.93
CA ASN A 136 -17.58 3.70 -18.75
C ASN A 136 -17.85 3.23 -20.18
N GLN A 137 -17.25 2.12 -20.62
CA GLN A 137 -17.58 1.49 -21.91
C GLN A 137 -18.72 0.48 -21.80
N ARG A 138 -19.19 0.18 -20.57
CA ARG A 138 -20.26 -0.78 -20.33
C ARG A 138 -21.62 -0.13 -20.56
N THR A 139 -22.57 -0.90 -21.06
CA THR A 139 -23.98 -0.47 -21.15
C THR A 139 -24.58 -0.45 -19.76
N GLU A 140 -25.24 0.63 -19.37
CA GLU A 140 -25.87 0.77 -18.05
C GLU A 140 -26.88 -0.36 -17.78
N LEU A 141 -26.82 -0.93 -16.57
CA LEU A 141 -27.77 -1.93 -16.09
C LEU A 141 -28.91 -1.25 -15.34
N ALA A 142 -30.13 -1.75 -15.50
CA ALA A 142 -31.32 -1.27 -14.80
C ALA A 142 -32.11 -2.46 -14.21
N GLY A 143 -32.61 -2.31 -12.98
CA GLY A 143 -33.42 -3.32 -12.31
C GLY A 143 -32.67 -4.53 -11.76
N TYR A 144 -31.34 -4.57 -11.90
CA TYR A 144 -30.48 -5.63 -11.38
C TYR A 144 -29.11 -5.07 -11.00
N VAL A 145 -28.55 -5.53 -9.88
CA VAL A 145 -27.21 -5.19 -9.40
C VAL A 145 -26.42 -6.49 -9.26
N PRO A 146 -25.33 -6.70 -10.01
CA PRO A 146 -24.49 -7.88 -9.86
C PRO A 146 -23.84 -7.97 -8.48
N ASP A 147 -23.57 -9.18 -7.99
CA ASP A 147 -22.90 -9.40 -6.69
C ASP A 147 -21.38 -9.12 -6.75
N ASP A 148 -20.77 -9.23 -7.94
CA ASP A 148 -19.38 -8.87 -8.18
C ASP A 148 -19.31 -7.43 -8.70
N ILE A 149 -18.65 -6.55 -7.93
CA ILE A 149 -18.43 -5.15 -8.30
C ILE A 149 -17.61 -5.00 -9.59
N ARG A 150 -16.87 -6.05 -9.99
CA ARG A 150 -16.16 -6.09 -11.28
C ARG A 150 -17.10 -6.06 -12.46
N GLU A 151 -18.36 -6.46 -12.30
CA GLU A 151 -19.39 -6.45 -13.34
C GLU A 151 -20.20 -5.14 -13.38
N TRP A 152 -20.01 -4.26 -12.40
CA TRP A 152 -20.83 -3.06 -12.26
C TRP A 152 -20.63 -2.04 -13.38
N THR A 153 -21.71 -1.33 -13.68
CA THR A 153 -21.74 -0.22 -14.63
C THR A 153 -21.60 1.13 -13.91
N SER A 154 -21.33 2.19 -14.67
CA SER A 154 -21.11 3.54 -14.11
C SER A 154 -22.28 4.05 -13.26
N ASN A 155 -23.52 3.74 -13.64
CA ASN A 155 -24.70 4.13 -12.86
C ASN A 155 -24.75 3.42 -11.50
N LEU A 156 -24.43 2.13 -11.43
CA LEU A 156 -24.43 1.37 -10.17
C LEU A 156 -23.40 1.92 -9.18
N PHE A 157 -22.18 2.24 -9.64
CA PHE A 157 -21.19 2.90 -8.80
C PHE A 157 -21.68 4.26 -8.29
N ARG A 158 -22.26 5.08 -9.17
CA ARG A 158 -22.77 6.41 -8.82
C ARG A 158 -23.88 6.33 -7.77
N GLU A 159 -24.80 5.40 -7.95
CA GLU A 159 -25.93 5.16 -7.04
C GLU A 159 -25.44 4.68 -5.68
N LYS A 160 -24.55 3.67 -5.66
CA LYS A 160 -23.97 3.16 -4.42
C LYS A 160 -23.18 4.23 -3.68
N ILE A 161 -22.30 4.97 -4.35
CA ILE A 161 -21.54 6.07 -3.72
C ILE A 161 -22.50 7.11 -3.13
N LYS A 162 -23.54 7.50 -3.87
CA LYS A 162 -24.56 8.44 -3.38
C LYS A 162 -25.32 7.89 -2.17
N GLN A 163 -25.69 6.62 -2.20
CA GLN A 163 -26.38 5.95 -1.09
C GLN A 163 -25.51 5.98 0.17
N GLU A 164 -24.26 5.55 0.07
CA GLU A 164 -23.32 5.50 1.19
C GLU A 164 -23.06 6.91 1.76
N LEU A 165 -22.88 7.92 0.91
CA LEU A 165 -22.76 9.32 1.35
C LEU A 165 -24.04 9.86 2.00
N THR A 166 -25.21 9.38 1.56
CA THR A 166 -26.48 9.78 2.18
C THR A 166 -26.60 9.16 3.58
N LEU A 167 -26.26 7.87 3.71
CA LEU A 167 -26.25 7.16 4.99
C LEU A 167 -25.23 7.77 5.96
N SER A 168 -24.07 8.21 5.47
CA SER A 168 -23.05 8.86 6.31
C SER A 168 -23.50 10.19 6.90
N LEU A 169 -24.46 10.87 6.27
CA LEU A 169 -24.98 12.16 6.74
C LEU A 169 -26.34 12.05 7.43
N GLN A 170 -27.01 10.90 7.34
CA GLN A 170 -28.36 10.68 7.86
C GLN A 170 -28.51 10.97 9.37
N PRO A 171 -27.60 10.52 10.28
CA PRO A 171 -27.73 10.79 11.71
C PRO A 171 -27.22 12.20 12.10
N ALA A 172 -27.61 13.24 11.35
CA ALA A 172 -27.06 14.59 11.45
C ALA A 172 -26.98 15.16 12.88
N ARG A 173 -28.07 15.03 13.66
CA ARG A 173 -28.11 15.53 15.04
C ARG A 173 -27.10 14.83 15.95
N LEU A 174 -26.99 13.50 15.82
CA LEU A 174 -26.01 12.72 16.57
C LEU A 174 -24.60 13.20 16.21
N LEU A 175 -24.29 13.29 14.91
CA LEU A 175 -22.97 13.68 14.42
C LEU A 175 -22.55 15.08 14.90
N GLN A 176 -23.48 16.03 14.92
CA GLN A 176 -23.22 17.38 15.43
C GLN A 176 -22.94 17.40 16.95
N GLN A 177 -23.48 16.43 17.69
CA GLN A 177 -23.30 16.31 19.13
C GLN A 177 -22.11 15.43 19.51
N THR A 178 -21.60 14.62 18.59
CA THR A 178 -20.46 13.73 18.84
C THR A 178 -19.18 14.56 19.03
N PRO A 179 -18.50 14.45 20.19
CA PRO A 179 -17.27 15.18 20.43
C PRO A 179 -16.17 14.75 19.44
N ILE A 180 -15.60 15.72 18.74
CA ILE A 180 -14.52 15.48 17.77
C ILE A 180 -13.31 14.77 18.38
N SER A 181 -13.08 14.95 19.68
CA SER A 181 -12.00 14.30 20.43
C SER A 181 -12.06 12.77 20.42
N GLN A 182 -13.25 12.19 20.25
CA GLN A 182 -13.45 10.74 20.14
C GLN A 182 -12.73 10.15 18.92
N TYR A 183 -12.47 10.96 17.89
CA TYR A 183 -11.85 10.53 16.62
C TYR A 183 -10.43 11.07 16.42
N ASN A 184 -9.77 11.56 17.47
CA ASN A 184 -8.40 12.09 17.39
C ASN A 184 -7.39 11.15 16.72
N LEU A 185 -7.57 9.82 16.80
CA LEU A 185 -6.70 8.83 16.16
C LEU A 185 -6.73 8.91 14.62
N ILE A 186 -7.86 9.30 14.03
CA ILE A 186 -8.05 9.35 12.57
C ILE A 186 -7.99 10.78 12.02
N LEU A 187 -8.01 11.79 12.91
CA LEU A 187 -7.92 13.19 12.53
C LEU A 187 -6.48 13.61 12.28
N LYS A 188 -6.21 14.10 11.06
CA LYS A 188 -4.97 14.83 10.76
C LYS A 188 -5.21 16.30 11.03
N LYS A 189 -4.63 16.83 12.10
CA LYS A 189 -4.64 18.26 12.39
C LYS A 189 -3.79 18.99 11.34
N GLY A 190 -4.29 20.13 10.86
CA GLY A 190 -3.48 21.04 10.06
C GLY A 190 -2.25 21.48 10.86
N LYS A 191 -1.14 21.72 10.17
CA LYS A 191 -0.08 22.53 10.77
C LYS A 191 -0.58 23.97 10.74
N ASP A 192 -0.67 24.62 11.89
CA ASP A 192 -0.83 26.07 11.90
C ASP A 192 0.31 26.65 11.06
N ALA A 193 -0.03 27.47 10.06
CA ALA A 193 0.97 28.18 9.29
C ALA A 193 1.74 29.09 10.27
N PRO A 194 3.09 29.11 10.24
CA PRO A 194 3.89 29.94 11.14
C PRO A 194 3.60 31.43 10.97
#